data_AF-A0A7V5EAK8-F1
#
_entry.id   AF-A0A7V5EAK8-F1
#
_cell.length_a   1.000
_cell.length_b   1.000
_cell.length_c   1.000
_cell.angle_alpha   90.00
_cell.angle_beta   90.00
_cell.angle_gamma   90.00
#
_symmetry.space_group_name_H-M   'P 1'
#
loop_
_entity.id
_entity.type
_entity.pdbx_description
1 polymer ?
#
loop_
_entity_poly.entity_id
_entity_poly.type
_entity_poly.pdbx_seq_one_letter_code
_entity_poly.pdbx_strand_id
1 'polypeptide(L)'
;MEYRIERAGKRCGVCQAQLPDSNGRWFSAVKETESGFERLEFCGDCFEKADKNGLFSFWKRKVKKGGVKIFFDSEGALQLFHQLLDRSEYAELLYVLSILLIRKHLLKLLDVLEENGKKFMLLFDKTGKRYRVEETSISEQKMTELKENLLKLFQEV
;
A
#
# COMPACT_ATOMS: atom_id res chain seq x y z
N MET A 1 22.07 4.64 6.32
CA MET A 1 21.73 6.01 5.88
C MET A 1 20.22 6.13 5.89
N GLU A 2 19.66 7.08 6.64
CA GLU A 2 18.23 7.40 6.58
C GLU A 2 18.01 8.44 5.49
N TYR A 3 17.26 8.09 4.45
CA TYR A 3 16.86 9.03 3.40
C TYR A 3 15.48 9.60 3.75
N ARG A 4 15.40 10.91 4.02
CA ARG A 4 14.13 11.60 4.33
C ARG A 4 13.62 12.31 3.09
N ILE A 5 12.60 11.75 2.43
CA ILE A 5 11.89 12.41 1.33
C ILE A 5 10.71 13.18 1.91
N GLU A 6 10.57 14.45 1.54
CA GLU A 6 9.50 15.32 2.05
C GLU A 6 8.10 14.86 1.63
N ARG A 7 7.09 15.34 2.38
CA ARG A 7 5.68 15.08 2.07
C ARG A 7 5.27 15.77 0.77
N ALA A 8 4.19 15.29 0.16
CA ALA A 8 3.66 15.88 -1.07
C ALA A 8 3.31 17.36 -0.87
N GLY A 9 3.83 18.22 -1.75
CA GLY A 9 3.46 19.62 -1.81
C GLY A 9 2.04 19.82 -2.38
N LYS A 10 1.45 20.98 -2.09
CA LYS A 10 0.17 21.40 -2.66
C LYS A 10 0.32 22.45 -3.78
N ARG A 11 1.54 22.73 -4.22
CA ARG A 11 1.84 23.73 -5.25
C ARG A 11 2.80 23.15 -6.27
N CYS A 12 2.66 23.57 -7.52
CA CYS A 12 3.63 23.23 -8.56
C CYS A 12 4.98 23.88 -8.23
N GLY A 13 6.06 23.11 -8.23
CA GLY A 13 7.42 23.62 -8.02
C GLY A 13 7.90 24.58 -9.12
N VAL A 14 7.25 24.58 -10.30
CA VAL A 14 7.61 25.45 -11.43
C VAL A 14 6.76 26.73 -11.44
N CYS A 15 5.44 26.60 -11.62
CA CYS A 15 4.56 27.76 -11.79
C CYS A 15 3.88 28.23 -10.50
N GLN A 16 4.15 27.57 -9.36
CA GLN A 16 3.56 27.87 -8.04
C GLN A 16 2.03 27.78 -7.96
N ALA A 17 1.38 27.32 -9.04
CA ALA A 17 -0.06 27.10 -9.09
C ALA A 17 -0.49 26.10 -8.01
N GLN A 18 -1.62 26.39 -7.36
CA GLN A 18 -2.24 25.49 -6.41
C GLN A 18 -2.62 24.19 -7.12
N LEU A 19 -2.12 23.07 -6.61
CA LEU A 19 -2.50 21.74 -7.06
C LEU A 19 -3.76 21.36 -6.25
N PRO A 20 -4.92 21.22 -6.90
CA PRO A 20 -6.16 20.90 -6.23
C PRO A 20 -6.13 19.47 -5.71
N ASP A 21 -6.89 19.26 -4.64
CA ASP A 21 -7.11 17.95 -4.02
C ASP A 21 -8.14 17.11 -4.83
N SER A 22 -8.25 17.34 -6.14
CA SER A 22 -9.18 16.68 -7.07
C SER A 22 -8.45 16.03 -8.24
N ASN A 23 -9.14 15.13 -8.95
CA ASN A 23 -8.57 14.48 -10.13
C ASN A 23 -8.12 15.52 -11.18
N GLY A 24 -6.87 15.41 -11.62
CA GLY A 24 -6.33 16.21 -12.71
C GLY A 24 -4.98 15.68 -13.18
N ARG A 25 -4.36 16.37 -14.14
CA ARG A 25 -3.01 16.07 -14.62
C ARG A 25 -2.02 16.71 -13.64
N TRP A 26 -1.66 16.00 -12.58
CA TRP A 26 -0.61 16.44 -11.64
C TRP A 26 0.31 15.28 -11.33
N PHE A 27 1.58 15.58 -11.11
CA PHE A 27 2.64 14.61 -10.99
C PHE A 27 3.51 14.96 -9.81
N SER A 28 3.95 13.96 -9.06
CA SER A 28 5.05 14.10 -8.12
C SER A 28 6.30 13.55 -8.79
N ALA A 29 7.44 14.16 -8.50
CA ALA A 29 8.74 13.65 -8.90
C ALA A 29 9.72 13.69 -7.73
N VAL A 30 10.72 12.83 -7.80
CA VAL A 30 11.88 12.83 -6.93
C VAL A 30 13.08 13.21 -7.77
N LYS A 31 13.90 14.12 -7.27
CA LYS A 31 15.16 14.54 -7.86
C LYS A 31 16.29 14.22 -6.88
N GLU A 32 17.40 13.72 -7.41
CA GLU A 32 18.63 13.55 -6.65
C GLU A 32 19.40 14.87 -6.61
N THR A 33 19.94 15.18 -5.44
CA THR A 33 20.69 16.39 -5.11
C THR A 33 21.96 15.98 -4.35
N GLU A 34 22.93 16.90 -4.26
CA GLU A 34 24.17 16.66 -3.50
C GLU A 34 23.91 16.28 -2.02
N SER A 35 22.78 16.74 -1.46
CA SER A 35 22.36 16.49 -0.08
C SER A 35 21.34 15.36 0.09
N GLY A 36 21.02 14.61 -0.96
CA GLY A 36 20.05 13.51 -0.94
C GLY A 36 18.89 13.70 -1.92
N PHE A 37 17.66 13.40 -1.51
CA PHE A 37 16.50 13.42 -2.40
C PHE A 37 15.54 14.56 -2.09
N GLU A 38 15.12 15.27 -3.13
CA GLU A 38 14.09 16.30 -3.07
C GLU A 38 12.81 15.81 -3.76
N ARG A 39 11.66 16.08 -3.15
CA ARG A 39 10.36 15.84 -3.77
C ARG A 39 9.78 17.13 -4.36
N LEU A 40 9.43 17.06 -5.63
CA LEU A 40 8.81 18.16 -6.38
C LEU A 40 7.41 17.76 -6.86
N GLU A 41 6.56 18.77 -7.08
CA GLU A 41 5.23 18.57 -7.62
C GLU A 41 5.04 19.40 -8.89
N PHE A 42 4.32 18.86 -9.87
CA PHE A 42 4.11 19.47 -11.17
C PHE A 42 2.63 19.47 -11.54
N CYS A 43 2.13 20.59 -12.07
CA CYS A 43 0.92 20.56 -12.88
C CYS A 43 1.23 19.90 -14.23
N GLY A 44 0.19 19.50 -14.97
CA GLY A 44 0.33 18.72 -16.20
C GLY A 44 1.18 19.43 -17.25
N ASP A 45 0.94 20.71 -17.45
CA ASP A 45 1.65 21.49 -18.48
C ASP A 45 3.12 21.70 -18.11
N CYS A 46 3.43 21.93 -16.82
CA CYS A 46 4.81 22.02 -16.36
C CYS A 46 5.53 20.67 -16.40
N PHE A 47 4.81 19.58 -16.13
CA PHE A 47 5.38 18.23 -16.19
C PHE A 47 5.70 17.81 -17.63
N GLU A 48 4.84 18.14 -18.59
CA GLU A 48 5.08 17.84 -20.01
C GLU A 48 6.34 18.54 -20.53
N LYS A 49 6.58 19.78 -20.08
CA LYS A 49 7.75 20.59 -20.41
C LYS A 49 8.99 20.31 -19.56
N ALA A 50 8.86 19.53 -18.48
CA ALA A 50 9.98 19.23 -17.60
C ALA A 50 10.99 18.30 -18.29
N ASP A 51 12.27 18.54 -18.04
CA ASP A 51 13.32 17.59 -18.39
C ASP A 51 13.23 16.37 -17.46
N LYS A 52 12.82 15.24 -18.03
CA LYS A 52 12.60 13.99 -17.29
C LYS A 52 13.91 13.26 -16.99
N ASN A 53 14.99 13.57 -17.71
CA ASN A 53 16.30 12.95 -17.48
C ASN A 53 16.93 13.45 -16.17
N GLY A 54 16.57 14.65 -15.73
CA GLY A 54 16.98 15.20 -14.44
C GLY A 54 16.15 14.74 -13.24
N LEU A 55 15.20 13.81 -13.43
CA LEU A 55 14.35 13.26 -12.37
C LEU A 55 14.77 11.83 -12.07
N PHE A 56 14.92 11.51 -10.78
CA PHE A 56 15.20 10.16 -10.31
C PHE A 56 13.98 9.23 -10.48
N SER A 57 12.77 9.76 -10.20
CA SER A 57 11.51 9.04 -10.40
C SER A 57 10.35 10.02 -10.50
N PHE A 58 9.27 9.64 -11.18
CA PHE A 58 8.04 10.44 -11.22
C PHE A 58 6.79 9.56 -11.36
N TRP A 59 5.67 10.04 -10.83
CA TRP A 59 4.39 9.37 -10.92
C TRP A 59 3.23 10.36 -10.98
N LYS A 60 2.18 9.98 -11.70
CA LYS A 60 0.91 10.73 -11.69
C LYS A 60 0.26 10.58 -10.31
N ARG A 61 -0.14 11.69 -9.69
CA ARG A 61 -0.89 11.63 -8.43
C ARG A 61 -2.28 11.05 -8.69
N LYS A 62 -2.62 10.00 -7.94
CA LYS A 62 -4.00 9.54 -7.80
C LYS A 62 -4.59 10.22 -6.57
N VAL A 63 -5.54 11.12 -6.78
CA VAL A 63 -6.37 11.61 -5.68
C VAL A 63 -7.36 10.50 -5.34
N LYS A 64 -7.54 10.22 -4.05
CA LYS A 64 -8.70 9.46 -3.59
C LYS A 64 -9.91 10.34 -3.88
N LYS A 65 -10.64 10.09 -4.98
CA LYS A 65 -11.96 10.69 -5.18
C LYS A 65 -12.70 10.56 -3.85
N GLY A 66 -13.35 11.63 -3.39
CA GLY A 66 -14.30 11.59 -2.29
C GLY A 66 -15.52 10.76 -2.67
N GLY A 67 -15.32 9.49 -3.00
CA GLY A 67 -16.37 8.50 -2.99
C GLY A 67 -16.81 8.30 -1.55
N VAL A 68 -18.04 7.83 -1.39
CA VAL A 68 -18.56 7.29 -0.13
C VAL A 68 -17.42 6.53 0.55
N LYS A 69 -17.15 6.85 1.81
CA LYS A 69 -16.11 6.18 2.58
C LYS A 69 -16.55 4.72 2.67
N ILE A 70 -16.08 3.89 1.74
CA ILE A 70 -16.40 2.46 1.73
C ILE A 70 -15.83 1.94 3.04
N PHE A 71 -16.72 1.62 3.96
CA PHE A 71 -16.31 1.06 5.24
C PHE A 71 -15.85 -0.37 4.97
N PHE A 72 -14.80 -0.76 5.68
CA PHE A 72 -14.23 -2.09 5.55
C PHE A 72 -14.74 -2.92 6.72
N ASP A 73 -15.50 -3.97 6.43
CA ASP A 73 -16.01 -4.90 7.43
C ASP A 73 -14.82 -5.62 8.09
N SER A 74 -14.36 -5.02 9.18
CA SER A 74 -13.17 -5.46 9.90
C SER A 74 -13.46 -6.70 10.74
N GLU A 75 -14.70 -6.86 11.19
CA GLU A 75 -15.14 -7.99 12.00
C GLU A 75 -15.29 -9.23 11.13
N GLY A 76 -15.97 -9.14 9.99
CA GLY A 76 -16.08 -10.23 9.02
C GLY A 76 -14.71 -10.66 8.48
N ALA A 77 -13.80 -9.70 8.23
CA ALA A 77 -12.44 -10.02 7.78
C ALA A 77 -11.61 -10.78 8.85
N LEU A 78 -11.73 -10.40 10.13
CA LEU A 78 -11.07 -11.09 11.23
C LEU A 78 -11.70 -12.48 11.48
N GLN A 79 -13.02 -12.59 11.38
CA GLN A 79 -13.72 -13.86 11.49
C GLN A 79 -13.29 -14.83 10.40
N LEU A 80 -13.22 -14.37 9.14
CA LEU A 80 -12.69 -15.19 8.04
C LEU A 80 -11.24 -15.61 8.32
N PHE A 81 -10.39 -14.66 8.74
CA PHE A 81 -9.00 -14.98 9.08
C PHE A 81 -8.91 -16.10 10.13
N HIS A 82 -9.70 -16.04 11.20
CA HIS A 82 -9.72 -17.11 12.21
C HIS A 82 -10.22 -18.45 11.67
N GLN A 83 -11.19 -18.46 10.77
CA GLN A 83 -11.68 -19.68 10.12
C GLN A 83 -10.66 -20.35 9.19
N LEU A 84 -9.71 -19.56 8.65
CA LEU A 84 -8.71 -20.03 7.70
C LEU A 84 -7.41 -20.54 8.35
N LEU A 85 -7.13 -20.20 9.63
CA LEU A 85 -5.86 -20.53 10.30
C LEU A 85 -5.52 -22.02 10.26
N ASP A 86 -6.52 -22.89 10.39
CA ASP A 86 -6.34 -24.34 10.45
C ASP A 86 -6.68 -25.05 9.14
N ARG A 87 -6.83 -24.31 8.03
CA ARG A 87 -7.24 -24.85 6.73
C ARG A 87 -6.17 -24.65 5.67
N SER A 88 -5.27 -25.63 5.58
CA SER A 88 -4.11 -25.60 4.67
C SER A 88 -4.48 -25.43 3.19
N GLU A 89 -5.66 -25.89 2.78
CA GLU A 89 -6.16 -25.75 1.41
C GLU A 89 -6.44 -24.29 1.01
N TYR A 90 -6.52 -23.38 1.99
CA TYR A 90 -6.70 -21.94 1.79
C TYR A 90 -5.46 -21.13 2.17
N ALA A 91 -4.27 -21.73 2.22
CA ALA A 91 -3.05 -21.06 2.65
C ALA A 91 -2.75 -19.77 1.86
N GLU A 92 -2.97 -19.77 0.53
CA GLU A 92 -2.80 -18.56 -0.30
C GLU A 92 -3.77 -17.44 0.10
N LEU A 93 -5.04 -17.80 0.33
CA LEU A 93 -6.07 -16.85 0.75
C LEU A 93 -5.75 -16.28 2.14
N LEU A 94 -5.34 -17.14 3.08
CA LEU A 94 -4.91 -16.76 4.42
C LEU A 94 -3.71 -15.80 4.36
N TYR A 95 -2.73 -16.07 3.51
CA TYR A 95 -1.55 -15.23 3.32
C TYR A 95 -1.93 -13.84 2.81
N VAL A 96 -2.72 -13.75 1.73
CA VAL A 96 -3.16 -12.46 1.17
C VAL A 96 -4.05 -11.69 2.14
N LEU A 97 -4.96 -12.38 2.84
CA LEU A 97 -5.82 -11.77 3.87
C LEU A 97 -4.98 -11.22 5.02
N SER A 98 -3.94 -11.93 5.45
CA SER A 98 -3.01 -11.47 6.49
C SER A 98 -2.34 -10.15 6.10
N ILE A 99 -1.83 -10.05 4.87
CA ILE A 99 -1.22 -8.82 4.34
C ILE A 99 -2.26 -7.68 4.33
N LEU A 100 -3.49 -7.97 3.90
CA LEU A 100 -4.57 -6.99 3.89
C LEU A 100 -4.89 -6.48 5.30
N LEU A 101 -5.01 -7.37 6.29
CA LEU A 101 -5.28 -7.04 7.69
C LEU A 101 -4.15 -6.21 8.32
N ILE A 102 -2.89 -6.48 7.97
CA ILE A 102 -1.74 -5.66 8.39
C ILE A 102 -1.87 -4.23 7.84
N ARG A 103 -2.19 -4.10 6.55
CA ARG A 103 -2.38 -2.78 5.90
C ARG A 103 -3.57 -2.00 6.45
N LYS A 104 -4.57 -2.71 7.00
CA LYS A 104 -5.73 -2.13 7.69
C LYS A 104 -5.48 -1.88 9.18
N HIS A 105 -4.27 -2.18 9.68
CA HIS A 105 -3.88 -2.07 11.08
C HIS A 105 -4.70 -2.95 12.05
N LEU A 106 -5.31 -4.02 11.54
CA LEU A 106 -6.05 -5.02 12.34
C LEU A 106 -5.12 -6.08 12.92
N LEU A 107 -4.06 -6.39 12.20
CA LEU A 107 -2.92 -7.20 12.65
C LEU A 107 -1.63 -6.38 12.57
N LYS A 108 -0.63 -6.78 13.35
CA LYS A 108 0.72 -6.22 13.29
C LYS A 108 1.71 -7.35 12.99
N LEU A 109 2.62 -7.10 12.07
CA LEU A 109 3.76 -7.98 11.83
C LEU A 109 4.76 -7.80 12.98
N LEU A 110 5.06 -8.88 13.69
CA LEU A 110 6.07 -8.92 14.73
C LEU A 110 7.42 -9.31 14.16
N ASP A 111 7.46 -10.37 13.36
CA ASP A 111 8.68 -10.94 12.80
C ASP A 111 8.38 -11.81 11.58
N VAL A 112 9.43 -12.16 10.83
CA VAL A 112 9.40 -13.18 9.77
C VAL A 112 10.41 -14.26 10.12
N LEU A 113 9.93 -15.46 10.40
CA LEU A 113 10.76 -16.62 10.69
C LEU A 113 11.01 -17.44 9.44
N GLU A 114 12.19 -18.05 9.35
CA GLU A 114 12.49 -19.06 8.33
C GLU A 114 12.78 -20.39 9.03
N GLU A 115 12.00 -21.41 8.70
CA GLU A 115 12.10 -22.75 9.27
C GLU A 115 11.92 -23.79 8.17
N ASN A 116 12.85 -24.73 8.03
CA ASN A 116 12.80 -25.81 7.03
C ASN A 116 12.60 -25.30 5.58
N GLY A 117 13.20 -24.16 5.24
CA GLY A 117 13.07 -23.54 3.91
C GLY A 117 11.73 -22.87 3.64
N LYS A 118 10.88 -22.74 4.66
CA LYS A 118 9.60 -22.03 4.61
C LYS A 118 9.68 -20.75 5.44
N LYS A 119 9.03 -19.70 4.95
CA LYS A 119 8.92 -18.43 5.68
C LYS A 119 7.56 -18.33 6.37
N PHE A 120 7.54 -17.71 7.55
CA PHE A 120 6.35 -17.54 8.36
C PHE A 120 6.27 -16.12 8.89
N MET A 121 5.12 -15.47 8.69
CA MET A 121 4.81 -14.23 9.36
C MET A 121 4.33 -14.53 10.79
N LEU A 122 4.99 -13.95 11.77
CA LEU A 122 4.48 -13.86 13.13
C LEU A 122 3.64 -12.59 13.25
N LEU A 123 2.35 -12.76 13.47
CA LEU A 123 1.38 -11.67 13.56
C LEU A 123 0.82 -11.59 14.97
N PHE A 124 0.37 -10.41 15.37
CA PHE A 124 -0.43 -10.25 16.57
C PHE A 124 -1.58 -9.26 16.37
N ASP A 125 -2.66 -9.48 17.10
CA ASP A 125 -3.78 -8.54 17.15
C ASP A 125 -3.66 -7.57 18.34
N LYS A 126 -4.63 -6.65 18.45
CA LYS A 126 -4.69 -5.65 19.53
C LYS A 126 -4.75 -6.22 20.95
N THR A 127 -5.14 -7.49 21.10
CA THR A 127 -5.21 -8.19 22.40
C THR A 127 -3.88 -8.84 22.79
N GLY A 128 -2.91 -8.86 21.87
CA GLY A 128 -1.62 -9.52 22.06
C GLY A 128 -1.63 -11.00 21.67
N LYS A 129 -2.76 -11.55 21.20
CA LYS A 129 -2.82 -12.92 20.67
C LYS A 129 -1.95 -13.01 19.41
N ARG A 130 -1.13 -14.06 19.36
CA ARG A 130 -0.18 -14.31 18.27
C ARG A 130 -0.73 -15.33 17.28
N TYR A 131 -0.38 -15.13 16.02
CA TYR A 131 -0.72 -16.00 14.91
C TYR A 131 0.55 -16.28 14.10
N ARG A 132 0.61 -17.46 13.50
CA ARG A 132 1.68 -17.86 12.60
C ARG A 132 1.06 -18.19 11.26
N VAL A 133 1.50 -17.51 10.21
CA VAL A 133 0.98 -17.70 8.84
C VAL A 133 2.14 -18.02 7.92
N GLU A 134 2.07 -19.15 7.22
CA GLU A 134 3.06 -19.52 6.21
C GLU A 134 3.00 -18.54 5.03
N GLU A 135 4.17 -18.09 4.58
CA GLU A 135 4.31 -17.34 3.34
C GLU A 135 4.21 -18.32 2.17
N THR A 136 3.22 -18.10 1.31
CA THR A 136 2.98 -18.94 0.14
C THR A 136 3.53 -18.29 -1.13
N SER A 137 4.17 -19.08 -1.99
CA SER A 137 4.54 -18.65 -3.33
C SER A 137 3.29 -18.43 -4.18
N ILE A 138 2.96 -17.17 -4.44
CA ILE A 138 1.79 -16.75 -5.21
C ILE A 138 2.24 -15.79 -6.31
N SER A 139 1.68 -15.93 -7.52
CA SER A 139 2.00 -15.02 -8.62
C SER A 139 1.46 -13.61 -8.34
N GLU A 140 2.13 -12.57 -8.88
CA GLU A 140 1.67 -11.19 -8.72
C GLU A 140 0.24 -10.98 -9.24
N GLN A 141 -0.12 -11.67 -10.33
CA GLN A 141 -1.47 -11.64 -10.89
C GLN A 141 -2.48 -12.22 -9.89
N LYS A 142 -2.19 -13.39 -9.31
CA LYS A 142 -3.10 -14.04 -8.37
C LYS A 142 -3.21 -13.27 -7.04
N MET A 143 -2.09 -12.72 -6.57
CA MET A 143 -2.06 -11.80 -5.42
C MET A 143 -2.96 -10.59 -5.65
N THR A 144 -2.89 -9.98 -6.83
CA THR A 144 -3.72 -8.83 -7.18
C THR A 144 -5.20 -9.21 -7.24
N GLU A 145 -5.54 -10.33 -7.90
CA GLU A 145 -6.90 -10.86 -8.00
C GLU A 145 -7.50 -11.14 -6.62
N LEU A 146 -6.81 -11.90 -5.76
CA LEU A 146 -7.28 -12.23 -4.41
C LEU A 146 -7.47 -10.97 -3.56
N LYS A 147 -6.52 -10.03 -3.64
CA LYS A 147 -6.63 -8.75 -2.93
C LYS A 147 -7.85 -7.96 -3.37
N GLU A 148 -8.13 -7.87 -4.67
CA GLU A 148 -9.31 -7.18 -5.19
C GLU A 148 -10.61 -7.87 -4.77
N ASN A 149 -10.65 -9.21 -4.81
CA ASN A 149 -11.81 -9.99 -4.36
C ASN A 149 -12.07 -9.81 -2.87
N LEU A 150 -11.04 -9.90 -2.01
CA LEU A 150 -11.15 -9.63 -0.57
C LEU A 150 -11.61 -8.18 -0.30
N LEU A 151 -11.05 -7.22 -1.04
CA LEU A 151 -11.44 -5.83 -0.91
C LEU A 151 -12.87 -5.56 -1.33
N LYS A 152 -13.45 -6.33 -2.27
CA LYS A 152 -14.87 -6.26 -2.66
C LYS A 152 -15.77 -6.97 -1.66
N LEU A 153 -15.33 -8.12 -1.14
CA LEU A 153 -16.06 -8.93 -0.18
C LEU A 153 -16.35 -8.17 1.12
N PHE A 154 -15.37 -7.40 1.61
CA PHE A 154 -15.47 -6.66 2.87
C PHE A 154 -15.82 -5.18 2.67
N GLN A 155 -16.47 -4.81 1.57
CA GLN A 155 -17.05 -3.47 1.42
C GLN A 155 -18.41 -3.46 2.12
N GLU A 156 -18.54 -2.64 3.15
CA GLU A 156 -19.87 -2.28 3.65
C GLU A 156 -20.54 -1.37 2.62
N VAL A 157 -21.79 -1.71 2.26
CA VAL A 157 -22.65 -0.98 1.32
C VAL A 157 -23.35 0.16 2.05
#